data_AF-A0A841QFU9-F1
#
_entry.id   AF-A0A841QFU9-F1
#
_cell.length_a   1.000
_cell.length_b   1.000
_cell.length_c   1.000
_cell.angle_alpha   90.00
_cell.angle_beta   90.00
_cell.angle_gamma   90.00
#
_symmetry.space_group_name_H-M   'P 1'
#
loop_
_entity.id
_entity.type
_entity.pdbx_description
1 polymer ?
#
loop_
_entity_poly.entity_id
_entity_poly.type
_entity_poly.pdbx_seq_one_letter_code
_entity_poly.pdbx_strand_id
1 'polypeptide(L)'
;MMLDLERLRKIWTLVERGGSAGERAAAKDRACAIAGRHGYVLEDIPVLLAGGNVHKAREVRERQQREKETQRQEAEEALAKKAALKAHRQALRDQANEITGRYEGRLFHVMPDEHILVEAVQSYALPGWRAGYDWSSSALEALRSALPLSKTIDDALAELNHWITLRDDRQFVRRAYRQASQDEDVMPEAVLKRMVILADLVQFELPINTIDDLMKRVSFQMDTRKGRQMSEAINLEAILRDLAAVRQTHISETEELKTHIRETEAPEPPDPVQTTCPPKPRHNTATGRRKEIEAILASPDSQKMTLREIASLVGG
;
A
#
# COMPACT_ATOMS: atom_id res chain seq x y z
N MET A 1 -66.82 -39.77 -3.46
CA MET A 1 -66.81 -40.46 -4.76
C MET A 1 -65.43 -41.08 -4.96
N MET A 2 -65.37 -42.35 -5.33
CA MET A 2 -64.13 -43.12 -5.51
C MET A 2 -63.59 -42.92 -6.93
N LEU A 3 -62.27 -42.86 -7.12
CA LEU A 3 -61.62 -42.66 -8.42
C LEU A 3 -61.84 -43.91 -9.31
N ASP A 4 -62.34 -43.72 -10.53
CA ASP A 4 -62.51 -44.81 -11.52
C ASP A 4 -61.17 -45.09 -12.23
N LEU A 5 -60.45 -46.09 -11.73
CA LEU A 5 -59.13 -46.49 -12.21
C LEU A 5 -59.16 -47.15 -13.61
N GLU A 6 -60.25 -47.81 -13.98
CA GLU A 6 -60.36 -48.46 -15.29
C GLU A 6 -60.52 -47.43 -16.41
N ARG A 7 -61.37 -46.42 -16.17
CA ARG A 7 -61.52 -45.29 -17.07
C ARG A 7 -60.21 -44.49 -17.17
N LEU A 8 -59.52 -44.27 -16.05
CA LEU A 8 -58.23 -43.60 -16.03
C LEU A 8 -57.17 -44.40 -16.82
N ARG A 9 -57.14 -45.73 -16.69
CA ARG A 9 -56.22 -46.62 -17.42
C ARG A 9 -56.43 -46.54 -18.92
N LYS A 10 -57.68 -46.57 -19.40
CA LYS A 10 -58.03 -46.46 -20.83
C LYS A 10 -57.65 -45.11 -21.44
N ILE A 11 -57.69 -44.03 -20.65
CA ILE A 11 -57.27 -42.70 -21.11
C ILE A 11 -55.74 -42.61 -21.09
N TRP A 12 -55.08 -43.17 -20.07
CA TRP A 12 -53.63 -43.18 -19.97
C TRP A 12 -52.95 -43.99 -21.09
N THR A 13 -53.55 -45.07 -21.57
CA THR A 13 -53.03 -45.79 -22.75
C THR A 13 -53.05 -44.93 -24.02
N LEU A 14 -54.00 -44.00 -24.15
CA LEU A 14 -54.03 -43.01 -25.26
C LEU A 14 -52.95 -41.93 -25.07
N VAL A 15 -52.56 -41.61 -23.83
CA VAL A 15 -51.42 -40.73 -23.54
C VAL A 15 -50.12 -41.37 -24.01
N GLU A 16 -49.93 -42.67 -23.75
CA GLU A 16 -48.71 -43.40 -24.09
C GLU A 16 -48.63 -43.80 -25.57
N ARG A 17 -49.76 -44.17 -26.19
CA ARG A 17 -49.81 -44.81 -27.52
C ARG A 17 -50.68 -44.09 -28.56
N GLY A 18 -51.15 -42.87 -28.27
CA GLY A 18 -51.97 -42.09 -29.21
C GLY A 18 -51.29 -41.87 -30.56
N GLY A 19 -52.07 -41.81 -31.65
CA GLY A 19 -51.56 -41.76 -33.03
C GLY A 19 -51.02 -40.39 -33.41
N SER A 20 -51.56 -39.30 -32.85
CA SER A 20 -51.11 -37.92 -33.11
C SER A 20 -50.69 -37.17 -31.84
N ALA A 21 -49.89 -36.11 -32.00
CA ALA A 21 -49.48 -35.24 -30.88
C ALA A 21 -50.69 -34.54 -30.22
N GLY A 22 -51.69 -34.15 -31.00
CA GLY A 22 -52.94 -33.55 -30.50
C GLY A 22 -53.79 -34.51 -29.68
N GLU A 23 -53.89 -35.77 -30.10
CA GLU A 23 -54.59 -36.82 -29.34
C GLU A 23 -53.92 -37.09 -27.99
N ARG A 24 -52.58 -37.17 -27.96
CA ARG A 24 -51.84 -37.38 -26.71
C ARG A 24 -52.01 -36.19 -25.76
N ALA A 25 -52.01 -34.96 -26.26
CA ALA A 25 -52.25 -33.76 -25.44
C ALA A 25 -53.67 -33.75 -24.86
N ALA A 26 -54.69 -33.97 -25.71
CA ALA A 26 -56.08 -34.04 -25.25
C ALA A 26 -56.32 -35.19 -24.25
N ALA A 27 -55.65 -36.33 -24.42
CA ALA A 27 -55.69 -37.43 -23.47
C ALA A 27 -55.02 -37.08 -22.13
N LYS A 28 -53.90 -36.33 -22.14
CA LYS A 28 -53.25 -35.82 -20.92
C LYS A 28 -54.15 -34.87 -20.15
N ASP A 29 -54.80 -33.92 -20.83
CA ASP A 29 -55.71 -32.96 -20.21
C ASP A 29 -56.91 -33.67 -19.56
N ARG A 30 -57.48 -34.66 -20.26
CA ARG A 30 -58.57 -35.49 -19.73
C ARG A 30 -58.14 -36.33 -18.53
N ALA A 31 -56.96 -36.94 -18.59
CA ALA A 31 -56.40 -37.72 -17.49
C ALA A 31 -56.14 -36.83 -16.26
N CYS A 32 -55.57 -35.64 -16.48
CA CYS A 32 -55.34 -34.63 -15.44
C CYS A 32 -56.65 -34.13 -14.81
N ALA A 33 -57.69 -33.89 -15.61
CA ALA A 33 -59.00 -33.44 -15.11
C ALA A 33 -59.70 -34.51 -14.24
N ILE A 34 -59.55 -35.79 -14.58
CA ILE A 34 -60.11 -36.90 -13.79
C ILE A 34 -59.33 -37.07 -12.49
N ALA A 35 -58.00 -37.13 -12.55
CA ALA A 35 -57.13 -37.29 -11.38
C ALA A 35 -57.19 -36.07 -10.43
N GLY A 36 -57.24 -34.85 -10.99
CA GLY A 36 -57.26 -33.58 -10.27
C GLY A 36 -58.47 -33.38 -9.36
N ARG A 37 -59.65 -33.91 -9.75
CA ARG A 37 -60.85 -33.89 -8.89
C ARG A 37 -60.68 -34.64 -7.56
N HIS A 38 -59.67 -35.49 -7.48
CA HIS A 38 -59.33 -36.28 -6.30
C HIS A 38 -57.99 -35.84 -5.65
N GLY A 39 -57.45 -34.67 -6.05
CA GLY A 39 -56.20 -34.13 -5.50
C GLY A 39 -54.92 -34.76 -6.05
N TYR A 40 -55.01 -35.53 -7.14
CA TYR A 40 -53.87 -36.14 -7.82
C TYR A 40 -53.43 -35.32 -9.03
N VAL A 41 -52.12 -35.29 -9.28
CA VAL A 41 -51.49 -34.59 -10.40
C VAL A 41 -51.20 -35.62 -11.51
N LEU A 42 -51.02 -35.15 -12.74
CA LEU A 42 -50.70 -35.99 -13.91
C LEU A 42 -49.59 -37.02 -13.65
N GLU A 43 -48.54 -36.63 -12.93
CA GLU A 43 -47.39 -37.48 -12.61
C GLU A 43 -47.70 -38.59 -11.58
N ASP A 44 -48.80 -38.51 -10.85
CA ASP A 44 -49.24 -39.53 -9.91
C ASP A 44 -49.98 -40.69 -10.58
N ILE A 45 -50.51 -40.46 -11.80
CA ILE A 45 -51.38 -41.40 -12.52
C ILE A 45 -50.67 -42.74 -12.80
N PRO A 46 -49.40 -42.79 -13.25
CA PRO A 46 -48.69 -44.07 -13.39
C PRO A 46 -48.60 -44.87 -12.09
N VAL A 47 -48.37 -44.20 -10.96
CA VAL A 47 -48.26 -44.83 -9.63
C VAL A 47 -49.62 -45.34 -9.16
N LEU A 48 -50.69 -44.57 -9.40
CA LEU A 48 -52.07 -44.97 -9.13
C LEU A 48 -52.48 -46.20 -9.95
N LEU A 49 -52.13 -46.23 -11.25
CA LEU A 49 -52.48 -47.32 -12.16
C LEU A 49 -51.72 -48.62 -11.86
N ALA A 50 -50.52 -48.49 -11.27
CA ALA A 50 -49.70 -49.60 -10.79
C ALA A 50 -50.08 -50.06 -9.36
N GLY A 51 -51.01 -49.38 -8.68
CA GLY A 51 -51.42 -49.69 -7.31
C GLY A 51 -50.39 -49.29 -6.24
N GLY A 52 -49.45 -48.40 -6.57
CA GLY A 52 -48.40 -47.94 -5.67
C GLY A 52 -48.84 -46.83 -4.71
N ASN A 53 -48.02 -46.54 -3.70
CA ASN A 53 -48.26 -45.45 -2.76
C ASN A 53 -47.82 -44.10 -3.38
N VAL A 54 -48.82 -43.28 -3.77
CA VAL A 54 -48.60 -41.96 -4.38
C VAL A 54 -47.86 -41.00 -3.46
N HIS A 55 -48.14 -41.01 -2.16
CA HIS A 55 -47.51 -40.10 -1.23
C HIS A 55 -46.01 -40.34 -1.13
N LYS A 56 -45.60 -41.62 -0.99
CA LYS A 56 -44.17 -42.00 -1.02
C LYS A 56 -43.52 -41.67 -2.36
N ALA A 57 -44.23 -41.85 -3.48
CA ALA A 57 -43.71 -41.51 -4.80
C ALA A 57 -43.55 -40.00 -5.03
N ARG A 58 -44.38 -39.16 -4.39
CA ARG A 58 -44.21 -37.70 -4.37
C ARG A 58 -42.99 -37.31 -3.56
N GLU A 59 -42.84 -37.84 -2.34
CA GLU A 59 -41.67 -37.57 -1.48
C GLU A 59 -40.35 -37.92 -2.18
N VAL A 60 -40.29 -39.07 -2.86
CA VAL A 60 -39.11 -39.48 -3.63
C VAL A 60 -38.83 -38.51 -4.78
N ARG A 61 -39.85 -38.07 -5.53
CA ARG A 61 -39.68 -37.09 -6.61
C ARG A 61 -39.23 -35.73 -6.10
N GLU A 62 -39.85 -35.23 -5.04
CA GLU A 62 -39.45 -33.96 -4.41
C GLU A 62 -38.01 -34.03 -3.90
N ARG A 63 -37.63 -35.14 -3.27
CA ARG A 63 -36.24 -35.38 -2.85
C ARG A 63 -35.29 -35.38 -4.04
N GLN A 64 -35.61 -36.11 -5.11
CA GLN A 64 -34.79 -36.12 -6.32
C GLN A 64 -34.71 -34.76 -7.02
N GLN A 65 -35.78 -33.97 -6.98
CA GLN A 65 -35.79 -32.61 -7.51
C GLN A 65 -34.88 -31.70 -6.69
N ARG A 66 -34.99 -31.73 -5.35
CA ARG A 66 -34.09 -31.00 -4.44
C ARG A 66 -32.64 -31.40 -4.64
N GLU A 67 -32.35 -32.71 -4.72
CA GLU A 67 -30.99 -33.21 -4.98
C GLU A 67 -30.45 -32.74 -6.34
N LYS A 68 -31.29 -32.68 -7.38
CA LYS A 68 -30.89 -32.12 -8.70
C LYS A 68 -30.68 -30.61 -8.65
N GLU A 69 -31.50 -29.89 -7.90
CA GLU A 69 -31.36 -28.44 -7.71
C GLU A 69 -30.08 -28.11 -6.93
N THR A 70 -29.79 -28.83 -5.85
CA THR A 70 -28.54 -28.65 -5.09
C THR A 70 -27.33 -28.99 -5.95
N GLN A 71 -27.36 -30.09 -6.73
CA GLN A 71 -26.27 -30.42 -7.65
C GLN A 71 -26.06 -29.35 -8.73
N ARG A 72 -27.14 -28.75 -9.24
CA ARG A 72 -27.04 -27.63 -10.20
C ARG A 72 -26.40 -26.40 -9.55
N GLN A 73 -26.84 -26.04 -8.35
CA GLN A 73 -26.26 -24.92 -7.61
C GLN A 73 -24.78 -25.15 -7.30
N GLU A 74 -24.41 -26.34 -6.82
CA GLU A 74 -23.02 -26.71 -6.56
C GLU A 74 -22.16 -26.66 -7.83
N ALA A 75 -22.70 -27.13 -8.96
CA ALA A 75 -22.01 -27.05 -10.25
C ALA A 75 -21.83 -25.60 -10.73
N GLU A 76 -22.84 -24.76 -10.58
CA GLU A 76 -22.78 -23.33 -10.90
C GLU A 76 -21.75 -22.61 -10.01
N GLU A 77 -21.77 -22.86 -8.71
CA GLU A 77 -20.77 -22.33 -7.78
C GLU A 77 -19.35 -22.79 -8.12
N ALA A 78 -19.17 -24.07 -8.47
CA ALA A 78 -17.88 -24.62 -8.84
C ALA A 78 -17.36 -23.97 -10.14
N LEU A 79 -18.25 -23.72 -11.11
CA LEU A 79 -17.91 -22.99 -12.33
C LEU A 79 -17.55 -21.52 -12.02
N ALA A 80 -18.32 -20.85 -11.16
CA ALA A 80 -18.03 -19.48 -10.73
C ALA A 80 -16.67 -19.38 -10.01
N LYS A 81 -16.38 -20.30 -9.08
CA LYS A 81 -15.08 -20.41 -8.40
C LYS A 81 -13.93 -20.62 -9.39
N LYS A 82 -14.11 -21.51 -10.38
CA LYS A 82 -13.12 -21.72 -11.46
C LYS A 82 -12.90 -20.46 -12.30
N ALA A 83 -13.97 -19.76 -12.67
CA ALA A 83 -13.90 -18.51 -13.43
C ALA A 83 -13.18 -17.41 -12.62
N ALA A 84 -13.51 -17.25 -11.34
CA ALA A 84 -12.85 -16.30 -10.44
C ALA A 84 -11.36 -16.60 -10.28
N LEU A 85 -10.98 -17.87 -10.10
CA LEU A 85 -9.58 -18.29 -10.04
C LEU A 85 -8.83 -18.01 -11.35
N LYS A 86 -9.49 -18.20 -12.51
CA LYS A 86 -8.91 -17.86 -13.82
C LYS A 86 -8.71 -16.35 -13.96
N ALA A 87 -9.71 -15.55 -13.60
CA ALA A 87 -9.62 -14.09 -13.62
C ALA A 87 -8.52 -13.57 -12.69
N HIS A 88 -8.43 -14.10 -11.47
CA HIS A 88 -7.36 -13.75 -10.52
C HIS A 88 -5.96 -14.08 -11.07
N ARG A 89 -5.78 -15.27 -11.67
CA ARG A 89 -4.50 -15.62 -12.32
C ARG A 89 -4.17 -14.72 -13.50
N GLN A 90 -5.18 -14.28 -14.25
CA GLN A 90 -4.97 -13.36 -15.36
C GLN A 90 -4.56 -11.98 -14.84
N ALA A 91 -5.24 -11.44 -13.83
CA ALA A 91 -4.88 -10.18 -13.19
C ALA A 91 -3.44 -10.18 -12.65
N LEU A 92 -3.00 -11.29 -12.02
CA LEU A 92 -1.61 -11.43 -11.57
C LEU A 92 -0.61 -11.41 -12.73
N ARG A 93 -0.96 -12.01 -13.88
CA ARG A 93 -0.10 -11.98 -15.08
C ARG A 93 -0.06 -10.60 -15.72
N ASP A 94 -1.20 -9.91 -15.78
CA ASP A 94 -1.29 -8.56 -16.32
C ASP A 94 -0.46 -7.59 -15.47
N GLN A 95 -0.56 -7.70 -14.15
CA GLN A 95 0.31 -6.96 -13.23
C GLN A 95 1.80 -7.33 -13.41
N ALA A 96 2.12 -8.62 -13.59
CA ALA A 96 3.50 -9.04 -13.82
C ALA A 96 4.06 -8.49 -15.15
N ASN A 97 3.22 -8.39 -16.19
CA ASN A 97 3.57 -7.78 -17.47
C ASN A 97 3.80 -6.29 -17.34
N GLU A 98 2.94 -5.58 -16.60
CA GLU A 98 3.10 -4.15 -16.31
C GLU A 98 4.42 -3.90 -15.58
N ILE A 99 4.69 -4.67 -14.52
CA ILE A 99 5.95 -4.59 -13.78
C ILE A 99 7.13 -4.82 -14.73
N THR A 100 7.13 -5.91 -15.49
CA THR A 100 8.22 -6.21 -16.44
C THR A 100 8.40 -5.10 -17.49
N GLY A 101 7.31 -4.48 -17.92
CA GLY A 101 7.30 -3.34 -18.84
C GLY A 101 7.96 -2.09 -18.27
N ARG A 102 7.76 -1.78 -16.98
CA ARG A 102 8.44 -0.64 -16.30
C ARG A 102 9.96 -0.73 -16.35
N TYR A 103 10.51 -1.94 -16.42
CA TYR A 103 11.95 -2.20 -16.51
C TYR A 103 12.41 -2.54 -17.94
N GLU A 104 11.58 -2.33 -18.96
CA GLU A 104 11.90 -2.63 -20.37
C GLU A 104 12.38 -4.09 -20.59
N GLY A 105 11.82 -5.04 -19.83
CA GLY A 105 12.24 -6.45 -19.86
C GLY A 105 13.57 -6.76 -19.16
N ARG A 106 14.21 -5.77 -18.54
CA ARG A 106 15.49 -5.92 -17.81
C ARG A 106 15.34 -6.18 -16.32
N LEU A 107 14.13 -6.44 -15.83
CA LEU A 107 13.83 -6.65 -14.40
C LEU A 107 14.79 -7.63 -13.71
N PHE A 108 15.12 -8.75 -14.35
CA PHE A 108 16.02 -9.78 -13.81
C PHE A 108 17.46 -9.69 -14.28
N HIS A 109 17.83 -8.67 -15.07
CA HIS A 109 19.22 -8.45 -15.43
C HIS A 109 19.96 -7.88 -14.23
N VAL A 110 21.24 -8.25 -14.09
CA VAL A 110 22.12 -7.67 -13.08
C VAL A 110 22.32 -6.19 -13.41
N MET A 111 21.90 -5.33 -12.50
CA MET A 111 22.06 -3.88 -12.64
C MET A 111 23.52 -3.49 -12.34
N PRO A 112 24.01 -2.35 -12.88
CA PRO A 112 25.39 -1.89 -12.64
C PRO A 112 25.73 -1.78 -11.15
N ASP A 113 24.83 -1.22 -10.35
CA ASP A 113 25.02 -1.05 -8.90
C ASP A 113 25.04 -2.40 -8.16
N GLU A 114 24.25 -3.39 -8.61
CA GLU A 114 24.30 -4.75 -8.08
C GLU A 114 25.65 -5.40 -8.37
N HIS A 115 26.17 -5.21 -9.59
CA HIS A 115 27.45 -5.75 -10.00
C HIS A 115 28.60 -5.16 -9.15
N ILE A 116 28.61 -3.85 -8.94
CA ILE A 116 29.60 -3.15 -8.11
C ILE A 116 29.60 -3.69 -6.67
N LEU A 117 28.41 -3.88 -6.09
CA LEU A 117 28.28 -4.42 -4.73
C LEU A 117 28.80 -5.86 -4.62
N VAL A 118 28.50 -6.70 -5.61
CA VAL A 118 28.98 -8.09 -5.66
C VAL A 118 30.50 -8.14 -5.84
N GLU A 119 31.05 -7.35 -6.77
CA GLU A 119 32.49 -7.29 -7.04
C GLU A 119 33.27 -6.87 -5.80
N ALA A 120 32.76 -5.88 -5.04
CA ALA A 120 33.41 -5.37 -3.83
C ALA A 120 33.61 -6.44 -2.73
N VAL A 121 32.74 -7.45 -2.67
CA VAL A 121 32.81 -8.50 -1.65
C VAL A 121 33.27 -9.86 -2.20
N GLN A 122 33.61 -9.93 -3.48
CA GLN A 122 33.94 -11.18 -4.17
C GLN A 122 35.14 -11.91 -3.54
N SER A 123 36.12 -11.18 -3.00
CA SER A 123 37.27 -11.76 -2.29
C SER A 123 36.91 -12.46 -0.97
N TYR A 124 35.72 -12.20 -0.44
CA TYR A 124 35.18 -12.78 0.80
C TYR A 124 34.18 -13.91 0.54
N ALA A 125 34.02 -14.33 -0.71
CA ALA A 125 33.17 -15.46 -1.07
C ALA A 125 33.70 -16.75 -0.42
N LEU A 126 32.83 -17.45 0.29
CA LEU A 126 33.17 -18.71 0.92
C LEU A 126 33.28 -19.82 -0.15
N PRO A 127 34.14 -20.83 0.06
CA PRO A 127 34.27 -21.93 -0.89
C PRO A 127 33.04 -22.86 -0.82
N GLY A 128 32.39 -23.11 -1.98
CA GLY A 128 31.31 -24.10 -2.13
C GLY A 128 30.10 -23.58 -2.91
N TRP A 129 29.28 -24.50 -3.46
CA TRP A 129 28.17 -24.18 -4.39
C TRP A 129 27.05 -23.33 -3.77
N ARG A 130 26.90 -23.29 -2.44
CA ARG A 130 25.97 -22.41 -1.70
C ARG A 130 26.66 -21.61 -0.61
N ALA A 131 27.98 -21.51 -0.69
CA ALA A 131 28.72 -20.79 0.30
C ALA A 131 28.57 -19.30 -0.04
N GLY A 132 27.85 -18.57 0.81
CA GLY A 132 27.64 -17.13 0.69
C GLY A 132 28.94 -16.37 0.95
N TYR A 133 28.85 -15.22 1.60
CA TYR A 133 30.03 -14.43 1.96
C TYR A 133 30.37 -14.56 3.44
N ASP A 134 31.66 -14.47 3.76
CA ASP A 134 32.11 -14.21 5.13
C ASP A 134 31.89 -12.72 5.45
N TRP A 135 30.80 -12.41 6.16
CA TRP A 135 30.42 -11.06 6.56
C TRP A 135 31.24 -10.52 7.74
N SER A 136 32.57 -10.60 7.61
CA SER A 136 33.54 -9.97 8.50
C SER A 136 33.46 -8.43 8.43
N SER A 137 34.04 -7.74 9.42
CA SER A 137 34.06 -6.27 9.44
C SER A 137 34.68 -5.68 8.16
N SER A 138 35.72 -6.32 7.62
CA SER A 138 36.37 -5.86 6.38
C SER A 138 35.49 -6.04 5.15
N ALA A 139 34.70 -7.12 5.07
CA ALA A 139 33.70 -7.29 4.02
C ALA A 139 32.59 -6.23 4.08
N LEU A 140 32.15 -5.86 5.30
CA LEU A 140 31.17 -4.79 5.49
C LEU A 140 31.73 -3.41 5.14
N GLU A 141 33.01 -3.15 5.42
CA GLU A 141 33.71 -1.93 5.01
C GLU A 141 33.89 -1.85 3.50
N ALA A 142 34.23 -2.96 2.85
CA ALA A 142 34.28 -3.05 1.39
C ALA A 142 32.91 -2.74 0.76
N LEU A 143 31.82 -3.28 1.31
CA LEU A 143 30.47 -3.00 0.84
C LEU A 143 30.03 -1.55 1.11
N ARG A 144 30.44 -0.97 2.25
CA ARG A 144 30.20 0.44 2.58
C ARG A 144 30.94 1.39 1.64
N SER A 145 32.11 1.01 1.13
CA SER A 145 32.93 1.83 0.24
C SER A 145 32.62 1.63 -1.26
N ALA A 146 31.98 0.51 -1.63
CA ALA A 146 31.63 0.17 -3.00
C ALA A 146 30.76 1.23 -3.71
N LEU A 147 29.78 1.76 -2.98
CA LEU A 147 28.91 2.86 -3.43
C LEU A 147 28.89 3.94 -2.36
N PRO A 148 28.87 5.24 -2.73
CA PRO A 148 28.79 6.33 -1.77
C PRO A 148 27.67 6.10 -0.76
N LEU A 149 27.96 6.25 0.54
CA LEU A 149 26.93 6.17 1.55
C LEU A 149 26.10 7.45 1.55
N SER A 150 24.79 7.26 1.72
CA SER A 150 23.84 8.33 1.91
C SER A 150 24.20 9.18 3.13
N LYS A 151 24.15 10.51 2.98
CA LYS A 151 24.49 11.47 4.04
C LYS A 151 23.27 12.02 4.77
N THR A 152 22.09 11.83 4.19
CA THR A 152 20.81 12.28 4.74
C THR A 152 19.88 11.08 4.92
N ILE A 153 18.90 11.22 5.82
CA ILE A 153 17.89 10.18 6.04
C ILE A 153 17.06 9.95 4.76
N ASP A 154 16.77 11.03 4.01
CA ASP A 154 16.00 10.95 2.78
C ASP A 154 16.72 10.16 1.68
N ASP A 155 18.00 10.43 1.47
CA ASP A 155 18.79 9.69 0.47
C ASP A 155 18.89 8.21 0.84
N ALA A 156 19.11 7.91 2.14
CA ALA A 156 19.21 6.54 2.62
C ALA A 156 17.89 5.77 2.47
N LEU A 157 16.75 6.42 2.77
CA LEU A 157 15.43 5.85 2.55
C LEU A 157 15.12 5.69 1.06
N ALA A 158 15.54 6.62 0.20
CA ALA A 158 15.34 6.52 -1.24
C ALA A 158 16.10 5.33 -1.83
N GLU A 159 17.38 5.16 -1.46
CA GLU A 159 18.19 4.00 -1.88
C GLU A 159 17.59 2.69 -1.34
N LEU A 160 17.19 2.65 -0.06
CA LEU A 160 16.58 1.48 0.54
C LEU A 160 15.26 1.10 -0.16
N ASN A 161 14.39 2.08 -0.41
CA ASN A 161 13.12 1.87 -1.09
C ASN A 161 13.30 1.43 -2.55
N HIS A 162 14.34 1.92 -3.23
CA HIS A 162 14.70 1.43 -4.56
C HIS A 162 14.99 -0.07 -4.55
N TRP A 163 15.84 -0.53 -3.62
CA TRP A 163 16.17 -1.96 -3.49
C TRP A 163 15.00 -2.82 -3.05
N ILE A 164 14.19 -2.35 -2.10
CA ILE A 164 12.96 -3.03 -1.66
C ILE A 164 12.00 -3.20 -2.85
N THR A 165 11.76 -2.13 -3.60
CA THR A 165 10.85 -2.15 -4.75
C THR A 165 11.34 -3.12 -5.82
N LEU A 166 12.64 -3.08 -6.15
CA LEU A 166 13.23 -3.99 -7.14
C LEU A 166 13.10 -5.46 -6.70
N ARG A 167 13.41 -5.75 -5.43
CA ARG A 167 13.27 -7.10 -4.86
C ARG A 167 11.82 -7.59 -4.92
N ASP A 168 10.88 -6.77 -4.47
CA ASP A 168 9.48 -7.12 -4.38
C ASP A 168 8.86 -7.30 -5.77
N ASP A 169 9.22 -6.45 -6.74
CA ASP A 169 8.85 -6.57 -8.15
C ASP A 169 9.39 -7.88 -8.76
N ARG A 170 10.68 -8.18 -8.57
CA ARG A 170 11.30 -9.44 -9.03
C ARG A 170 10.59 -10.64 -8.41
N GLN A 171 10.31 -10.60 -7.11
CA GLN A 171 9.67 -11.70 -6.39
C GLN A 171 8.21 -11.89 -6.82
N PHE A 172 7.48 -10.80 -7.02
CA PHE A 172 6.12 -10.83 -7.55
C PHE A 172 6.08 -11.47 -8.95
N VAL A 173 6.90 -11.00 -9.88
CA VAL A 173 6.93 -11.51 -11.26
C VAL A 173 7.34 -12.98 -11.28
N ARG A 174 8.35 -13.38 -10.51
CA ARG A 174 8.80 -14.77 -10.38
C ARG A 174 7.67 -15.68 -9.86
N ARG A 175 6.90 -15.23 -8.87
CA ARG A 175 5.72 -15.96 -8.32
C ARG A 175 4.56 -16.01 -9.32
N ALA A 176 4.25 -14.90 -10.00
CA ALA A 176 3.17 -14.82 -10.98
C ALA A 176 3.38 -15.79 -12.15
N TYR A 177 4.63 -15.97 -12.60
CA TYR A 177 5.00 -16.93 -13.64
C TYR A 177 5.28 -18.35 -13.14
N ARG A 178 5.20 -18.61 -11.82
CA ARG A 178 5.54 -19.90 -11.19
C ARG A 178 6.92 -20.44 -11.59
N GLN A 179 7.89 -19.55 -11.78
CA GLN A 179 9.20 -19.91 -12.32
C GLN A 179 10.23 -20.35 -11.26
N ALA A 180 9.89 -20.50 -9.97
CA ALA A 180 10.85 -21.00 -8.99
C ALA A 180 10.27 -21.59 -7.69
N SER A 181 11.12 -22.37 -7.03
CA SER A 181 11.06 -22.77 -5.62
C SER A 181 10.83 -21.55 -4.71
N GLN A 182 10.11 -21.77 -3.60
CA GLN A 182 9.77 -20.72 -2.64
C GLN A 182 10.97 -20.15 -1.87
N ASP A 183 12.13 -20.84 -1.92
CA ASP A 183 13.22 -20.64 -0.97
C ASP A 183 14.44 -19.86 -1.50
N GLU A 184 14.48 -19.49 -2.78
CA GLU A 184 15.62 -18.71 -3.32
C GLU A 184 15.27 -17.23 -3.46
N ASP A 185 16.05 -16.37 -2.81
CA ASP A 185 15.94 -14.92 -2.98
C ASP A 185 16.24 -14.53 -4.45
N VAL A 186 15.69 -13.40 -4.88
CA VAL A 186 15.81 -12.88 -6.25
C VAL A 186 16.84 -11.76 -6.36
N MET A 187 17.46 -11.41 -5.21
CA MET A 187 18.52 -10.43 -5.10
C MET A 187 19.84 -11.11 -4.72
N PRO A 188 20.99 -10.61 -5.20
CA PRO A 188 22.30 -11.01 -4.70
C PRO A 188 22.44 -10.73 -3.20
N GLU A 189 23.15 -11.60 -2.47
CA GLU A 189 23.33 -11.46 -1.01
C GLU A 189 24.03 -10.14 -0.62
N ALA A 190 24.95 -9.65 -1.45
CA ALA A 190 25.60 -8.36 -1.27
C ALA A 190 24.60 -7.19 -1.25
N VAL A 191 23.57 -7.23 -2.10
CA VAL A 191 22.52 -6.20 -2.13
C VAL A 191 21.66 -6.30 -0.88
N LEU A 192 21.31 -7.51 -0.45
CA LEU A 192 20.56 -7.71 0.80
C LEU A 192 21.32 -7.16 2.00
N LYS A 193 22.65 -7.34 2.05
CA LYS A 193 23.48 -6.71 3.09
C LYS A 193 23.59 -5.21 2.97
N ARG A 194 23.65 -4.66 1.75
CA ARG A 194 23.58 -3.20 1.55
C ARG A 194 22.29 -2.62 2.11
N MET A 195 21.15 -3.29 1.90
CA MET A 195 19.86 -2.89 2.48
C MET A 195 19.88 -2.88 4.01
N VAL A 196 20.55 -3.86 4.65
CA VAL A 196 20.73 -3.88 6.11
C VAL A 196 21.56 -2.68 6.58
N ILE A 197 22.67 -2.39 5.89
CA ILE A 197 23.51 -1.23 6.21
C ILE A 197 22.73 0.08 6.07
N LEU A 198 21.91 0.23 5.03
CA LEU A 198 21.05 1.40 4.85
C LEU A 198 19.99 1.52 5.95
N ALA A 199 19.41 0.41 6.39
CA ALA A 199 18.48 0.39 7.51
C ALA A 199 19.16 0.85 8.81
N ASP A 200 20.37 0.36 9.09
CA ASP A 200 21.16 0.76 10.26
C ASP A 200 21.57 2.23 10.20
N LEU A 201 21.94 2.74 9.02
CA LEU A 201 22.21 4.16 8.79
C LEU A 201 21.01 5.04 9.16
N VAL A 202 19.82 4.69 8.67
CA VAL A 202 18.58 5.41 8.96
C VAL A 202 18.24 5.32 10.44
N GLN A 203 18.42 4.14 11.05
CA GLN A 203 17.98 3.88 12.41
C GLN A 203 18.91 4.49 13.47
N PHE A 204 20.22 4.51 13.24
CA PHE A 204 21.22 4.78 14.29
C PHE A 204 22.29 5.80 13.91
N GLU A 205 22.86 5.72 12.71
CA GLU A 205 24.13 6.43 12.42
C GLU A 205 23.93 7.86 11.91
N LEU A 206 22.89 8.12 11.12
CA LEU A 206 22.70 9.43 10.49
C LEU A 206 22.30 10.50 11.52
N PRO A 207 22.81 11.74 11.42
CA PRO A 207 22.41 12.82 12.30
C PRO A 207 20.96 13.24 12.02
N ILE A 208 20.24 13.58 13.09
CA ILE A 208 18.91 14.17 13.01
C ILE A 208 19.09 15.68 13.02
N ASN A 209 18.89 16.34 11.89
CA ASN A 209 19.07 17.78 11.76
C ASN A 209 17.74 18.55 11.88
N THR A 210 16.62 17.87 11.62
CA THR A 210 15.27 18.45 11.66
C THR A 210 14.28 17.59 12.43
N ILE A 211 13.15 18.18 12.87
CA ILE A 211 12.03 17.40 13.42
C ILE A 211 11.50 16.40 12.39
N ASP A 212 11.52 16.76 11.10
CA ASP A 212 11.10 15.86 10.02
C ASP A 212 12.00 14.62 9.93
N ASP A 213 13.31 14.75 10.11
CA ASP A 213 14.25 13.63 10.19
C ASP A 213 13.93 12.71 11.37
N LEU A 214 13.59 13.28 12.53
CA LEU A 214 13.19 12.52 13.71
C LEU A 214 11.90 11.74 13.44
N MET A 215 10.88 12.40 12.87
CA MET A 215 9.63 11.73 12.51
C MET A 215 9.84 10.61 11.50
N LYS A 216 10.69 10.81 10.48
CA LYS A 216 11.05 9.77 9.49
C LYS A 216 11.71 8.57 10.15
N ARG A 217 12.70 8.79 11.02
CA ARG A 217 13.37 7.71 11.77
C ARG A 217 12.40 6.94 12.66
N VAL A 218 11.54 7.63 13.41
CA VAL A 218 10.56 6.99 14.29
C VAL A 218 9.55 6.19 13.46
N SER A 219 9.07 6.73 12.34
CA SER A 219 8.18 6.02 11.41
C SER A 219 8.85 4.76 10.85
N PHE A 220 10.11 4.87 10.42
CA PHE A 220 10.90 3.73 9.96
C PHE A 220 11.07 2.65 11.03
N GLN A 221 11.33 3.04 12.29
CA GLN A 221 11.40 2.12 13.43
C GLN A 221 10.07 1.43 13.71
N MET A 222 8.94 2.11 13.50
CA MET A 222 7.62 1.49 13.62
C MET A 222 7.41 0.44 12.53
N ASP A 223 7.69 0.80 11.27
CA ASP A 223 7.46 -0.10 10.14
C ASP A 223 8.32 -1.36 10.21
N THR A 224 9.58 -1.23 10.64
CA THR A 224 10.49 -2.38 10.85
C THR A 224 10.10 -3.25 12.05
N ARG A 225 9.33 -2.72 13.02
CA ARG A 225 8.88 -3.43 14.23
C ARG A 225 7.47 -4.01 14.15
N LYS A 226 6.71 -3.75 13.08
CA LYS A 226 5.37 -4.36 12.83
C LYS A 226 5.49 -5.89 12.84
N GLY A 227 5.33 -6.51 14.02
CA GLY A 227 5.55 -7.94 14.26
C GLY A 227 6.16 -8.32 15.62
N ARG A 228 6.76 -7.37 16.36
CA ARG A 228 7.19 -7.57 17.77
C ARG A 228 6.25 -6.82 18.73
N GLN A 229 6.21 -7.26 19.98
CA GLN A 229 5.18 -6.96 21.00
C GLN A 229 4.65 -5.51 21.02
N MET A 230 3.33 -5.39 21.16
CA MET A 230 2.49 -4.20 20.88
C MET A 230 2.66 -2.99 21.83
N SER A 231 3.35 -3.10 22.96
CA SER A 231 3.46 -1.97 23.92
C SER A 231 4.41 -0.87 23.46
N GLU A 232 5.51 -1.23 22.79
CA GLU A 232 6.47 -0.24 22.26
C GLU A 232 5.94 0.48 21.02
N ALA A 233 5.14 -0.20 20.20
CA ALA A 233 4.51 0.39 19.01
C ALA A 233 3.53 1.52 19.38
N ILE A 234 2.72 1.32 20.43
CA ILE A 234 1.79 2.34 20.94
C ILE A 234 2.54 3.59 21.43
N ASN A 235 3.71 3.42 22.06
CA ASN A 235 4.54 4.53 22.54
C ASN A 235 5.14 5.33 21.37
N LEU A 236 5.59 4.67 20.30
CA LEU A 236 6.13 5.34 19.12
C LEU A 236 5.04 6.09 18.33
N GLU A 237 3.82 5.55 18.26
CA GLU A 237 2.66 6.25 17.67
C GLU A 237 2.29 7.52 18.44
N ALA A 238 2.32 7.48 19.77
CA ALA A 238 2.10 8.64 20.61
C ALA A 238 3.20 9.70 20.39
N ILE A 239 4.47 9.28 20.37
CA ILE A 239 5.61 10.17 20.09
C ILE A 239 5.47 10.85 18.72
N LEU A 240 5.06 10.12 17.67
CA LEU A 240 4.84 10.70 16.35
C LEU A 240 3.72 11.75 16.35
N ARG A 241 2.63 11.48 17.08
CA ARG A 241 1.51 12.43 17.22
C ARG A 241 1.97 13.71 17.91
N ASP A 242 2.73 13.59 18.99
CA ASP A 242 3.23 14.73 19.76
C ASP A 242 4.26 15.54 18.94
N LEU A 243 5.17 14.86 18.22
CA LEU A 243 6.12 15.52 17.33
C LEU A 243 5.42 16.28 16.19
N ALA A 244 4.34 15.71 15.63
CA ALA A 244 3.54 16.39 14.62
C ALA A 244 2.86 17.66 15.18
N ALA A 245 2.38 17.61 16.43
CA ALA A 245 1.82 18.78 17.11
C ALA A 245 2.89 19.87 17.34
N VAL A 246 4.08 19.50 17.81
CA VAL A 246 5.21 20.43 18.01
C VAL A 246 5.66 21.07 16.68
N ARG A 247 5.69 20.30 15.60
CA ARG A 247 5.96 20.84 14.26
C ARG A 247 4.93 21.89 13.87
N GLN A 248 3.65 21.63 14.11
CA GLN A 248 2.57 22.54 13.76
C GLN A 248 2.62 23.84 14.58
N THR A 249 2.91 23.76 15.88
CA THR A 249 3.06 24.96 16.72
C THR A 249 4.25 25.80 16.28
N HIS A 250 5.39 25.18 15.98
CA HIS A 250 6.57 25.91 15.49
C HIS A 250 6.30 26.59 14.14
N ILE A 251 5.55 25.96 13.23
CA ILE A 251 5.13 26.59 11.98
C ILE A 251 4.25 27.82 12.27
N SER A 252 3.23 27.67 13.12
CA SER A 252 2.34 28.78 13.49
C SER A 252 3.10 29.96 14.13
N GLU A 253 3.99 29.70 15.09
CA GLU A 253 4.82 30.73 15.73
C GLU A 253 5.72 31.46 14.73
N THR A 254 6.31 30.74 13.77
CA THR A 254 7.13 31.38 12.73
C THR A 254 6.33 32.22 11.75
N GLU A 255 5.09 31.83 11.44
CA GLU A 255 4.20 32.63 10.59
C GLU A 255 3.68 33.86 11.33
N GLU A 256 3.34 33.74 12.62
CA GLU A 256 2.99 34.87 13.49
C GLU A 256 4.13 35.89 13.63
N LEU A 257 5.37 35.42 13.73
CA LEU A 257 6.55 36.29 13.74
C LEU A 257 6.74 37.00 12.40
N LYS A 258 6.51 36.32 11.27
CA LYS A 258 6.58 36.93 9.94
C LYS A 258 5.48 37.97 9.72
N THR A 259 4.26 37.74 10.23
CA THR A 259 3.18 38.73 10.14
C THR A 259 3.47 39.95 11.02
N HIS A 260 3.95 39.75 12.25
CA HIS A 260 4.35 40.86 13.13
C HIS A 260 5.45 41.73 12.54
N ILE A 261 6.47 41.13 11.89
CA ILE A 261 7.53 41.87 11.19
C ILE A 261 6.96 42.67 10.01
N ARG A 262 6.04 42.10 9.23
CA ARG A 262 5.39 42.80 8.10
C ARG A 262 4.47 43.94 8.57
N GLU A 263 3.78 43.77 9.69
CA GLU A 263 2.94 44.81 10.30
C GLU A 263 3.77 45.95 10.89
N THR A 264 4.98 45.67 11.40
CA THR A 264 5.91 46.70 11.87
C THR A 264 6.69 47.39 10.75
N GLU A 265 6.70 46.85 9.53
CA GLU A 265 7.29 47.47 8.33
C GLU A 265 6.29 48.29 7.49
N ALA A 266 5.01 48.38 7.91
CA ALA A 266 4.05 49.27 7.27
C ALA A 266 4.41 50.75 7.54
N PRO A 267 4.51 51.61 6.51
CA PRO A 267 4.88 53.00 6.70
C PRO A 267 3.77 53.77 7.42
N GLU A 268 4.06 54.32 8.60
CA GLU A 268 3.16 55.24 9.29
C GLU A 268 2.82 56.44 8.39
N PRO A 269 1.56 56.92 8.39
CA PRO A 269 1.17 58.11 7.66
C PRO A 269 1.85 59.36 8.25
N PRO A 270 2.21 60.37 7.43
CA PRO A 270 2.90 61.54 7.92
C PRO A 270 1.91 62.48 8.60
N ASP A 271 2.11 62.76 9.88
CA ASP A 271 1.41 63.84 10.58
C ASP A 271 2.40 64.86 11.21
N PRO A 272 1.95 66.11 11.40
CA PRO A 272 2.77 67.29 11.18
C PRO A 272 3.62 67.71 12.38
N VAL A 273 4.70 68.40 12.02
CA VAL A 273 5.76 68.98 12.85
C VAL A 273 5.20 69.87 13.97
N GLN A 274 5.62 69.68 15.24
CA GLN A 274 6.45 70.66 15.99
C GLN A 274 6.78 70.29 17.46
N THR A 275 8.11 70.34 17.71
CA THR A 275 8.86 70.80 18.91
C THR A 275 9.06 69.99 20.20
N THR A 276 10.36 69.88 20.51
CA THR A 276 11.09 69.81 21.81
C THR A 276 11.05 68.51 22.63
N CYS A 277 12.02 67.62 22.38
CA CYS A 277 12.85 66.86 23.37
C CYS A 277 13.79 65.85 22.65
N PRO A 278 14.81 65.25 23.33
CA PRO A 278 16.17 64.99 22.82
C PRO A 278 16.26 63.88 21.74
N PRO A 279 17.39 63.75 21.01
CA PRO A 279 17.44 62.90 19.83
C PRO A 279 17.23 61.45 20.22
N LYS A 280 16.15 60.84 19.70
CA LYS A 280 15.96 59.39 19.75
C LYS A 280 17.12 58.73 18.98
N PRO A 281 17.68 57.62 19.49
CA PRO A 281 18.72 56.87 18.78
C PRO A 281 18.15 56.39 17.44
N ARG A 282 18.83 56.73 16.34
CA ARG A 282 18.33 56.53 14.98
C ARG A 282 18.19 55.06 14.58
N HIS A 283 18.74 54.10 15.34
CA HIS A 283 18.73 52.68 14.98
C HIS A 283 18.59 51.73 16.18
N ASN A 284 17.52 50.93 16.19
CA ASN A 284 17.21 49.96 17.26
C ASN A 284 17.87 48.57 17.06
N THR A 285 18.50 48.31 15.91
CA THR A 285 19.14 47.02 15.60
C THR A 285 20.67 47.13 15.65
N ALA A 286 21.32 46.14 16.25
CA ALA A 286 22.78 46.09 16.38
C ALA A 286 23.50 46.10 15.01
N THR A 287 22.85 45.55 13.98
CA THR A 287 23.31 45.58 12.58
C THR A 287 23.25 46.98 11.97
N GLY A 288 22.25 47.79 12.31
CA GLY A 288 22.18 49.19 11.86
C GLY A 288 23.29 50.05 12.44
N ARG A 289 23.55 49.91 13.76
CA ARG A 289 24.63 50.62 14.45
C ARG A 289 26.02 50.28 13.89
N ARG A 290 26.25 49.00 13.53
CA ARG A 290 27.53 48.57 12.93
C ARG A 290 27.79 49.22 11.57
N LYS A 291 26.78 49.28 10.69
CA LYS A 291 26.92 49.92 9.37
C LYS A 291 27.23 51.42 9.47
N GLU A 292 26.68 52.10 10.47
CA GLU A 292 26.92 53.53 10.68
C GLU A 292 28.33 53.78 11.24
N ILE A 293 28.79 52.94 12.17
CA ILE A 293 30.19 52.98 12.64
C ILE A 293 31.15 52.75 11.47
N GLU A 294 30.87 51.78 10.60
CA GLU A 294 31.66 51.52 9.39
C GLU A 294 31.65 52.71 8.43
N ALA A 295 30.50 53.37 8.24
CA ALA A 295 30.38 54.55 7.39
C ALA A 295 31.14 55.77 7.96
N ILE A 296 31.09 55.98 9.28
CA ILE A 296 31.84 57.04 9.96
C ILE A 296 33.33 56.77 9.86
N LEU A 297 33.78 55.54 10.14
CA LEU A 297 35.19 55.16 10.04
C LEU A 297 35.74 55.28 8.61
N ALA A 298 34.89 55.04 7.60
CA ALA A 298 35.25 55.21 6.19
C ALA A 298 35.31 56.67 5.72
N SER A 299 34.78 57.63 6.49
CA SER A 299 34.86 59.07 6.17
C SER A 299 36.25 59.63 6.49
N PRO A 300 36.82 60.53 5.67
CA PRO A 300 38.11 61.19 5.95
C PRO A 300 38.12 62.01 7.25
N ASP A 301 36.95 62.35 7.78
CA ASP A 301 36.80 63.07 9.06
C ASP A 301 37.10 62.18 10.28
N SER A 302 37.06 60.85 10.13
CA SER A 302 37.29 59.88 11.21
C SER A 302 38.73 59.88 11.74
N GLN A 303 39.69 60.25 10.90
CA GLN A 303 41.11 60.30 11.27
C GLN A 303 41.42 61.38 12.31
N LYS A 304 40.52 62.35 12.51
CA LYS A 304 40.65 63.43 13.49
C LYS A 304 39.76 63.24 14.72
N MET A 305 38.95 62.19 14.75
CA MET A 305 37.99 61.92 15.82
C MET A 305 38.49 60.81 16.73
N THR A 306 38.27 60.97 18.03
CA THR A 306 38.54 59.94 19.03
C THR A 306 37.40 58.91 19.04
N LEU A 307 37.69 57.68 19.47
CA LEU A 307 36.69 56.60 19.58
C LEU A 307 35.49 56.99 20.47
N ARG A 308 35.70 57.90 21.42
CA ARG A 308 34.66 58.42 22.31
C ARG A 308 33.70 59.37 21.59
N GLU A 309 34.22 60.17 20.66
CA GLU A 309 33.41 61.07 19.82
C GLU A 309 32.58 60.26 18.81
N ILE A 310 33.17 59.22 18.22
CA ILE A 310 32.46 58.28 17.33
C ILE A 310 31.34 57.55 18.08
N ALA A 311 31.59 57.09 19.31
CA ALA A 311 30.56 56.48 20.16
C ALA A 311 29.42 57.45 20.50
N SER A 312 29.74 58.73 20.77
CA SER A 312 28.72 59.75 21.05
C SER A 312 27.81 60.05 19.86
N LEU A 313 28.32 59.91 18.63
CA LEU A 313 27.54 60.12 17.40
C LEU A 313 26.55 59.00 17.12
N VAL A 314 26.87 57.77 17.54
CA VAL A 314 26.04 56.57 17.33
C VAL A 314 25.13 56.28 18.54
N GLY A 315 25.17 57.13 19.57
CA GLY A 315 24.25 57.09 20.73
C GLY A 315 24.64 56.09 21.82
N GLY A 316 25.95 55.93 22.09
CA GLY A 316 26.51 55.15 23.20
C GLY A 316 27.02 56.00 24.36
#